data_AF-A0A847W6L7-F1
#
_entry.id   AF-A0A847W6L7-F1
#
_cell.length_a   1.000
_cell.length_b   1.000
_cell.length_c   1.000
_cell.angle_alpha   90.00
_cell.angle_beta   90.00
_cell.angle_gamma   90.00
#
_symmetry.space_group_name_H-M   'P 1'
#
loop_
_entity.id
_entity.type
_entity.pdbx_description
1 polymer ?
#
loop_
_entity_poly.entity_id
_entity_poly.type
_entity_poly.pdbx_seq_one_letter_code
_entity_poly.pdbx_strand_id
1 'polypeptide(L)'
;MFNIAKKATKVKQQFAPKPDKKTQMGISVIEVLMMVAILLLLMVALYRTIGRDVDKARDADRKNDLKEIKIAFENYYNDKGCYPPPGSLDDCGGTSLAPYLAQIPCDKLGQPYLYLPVANAQGASCGGYRILTALSLSNDPMIEQVGCPGGCGGIPVGVEDPERYNYGIAEGIPLRQAVATPLPTPEPGVCEPDDGVSCYCCNNPPANCNVFDGPPGECKSATYFTIADCVAATACTN
;
A
#
# COMPACT_ATOMS: atom_id res chain seq x y z
N MET A 1 49.95 -64.37 95.01
CA MET A 1 49.57 -62.94 94.92
C MET A 1 48.88 -62.69 93.59
N PHE A 2 47.66 -62.14 93.66
CA PHE A 2 46.89 -61.39 92.65
C PHE A 2 46.55 -61.99 91.26
N ASN A 3 45.27 -62.37 91.17
CA ASN A 3 44.30 -62.20 90.08
C ASN A 3 44.58 -61.06 89.08
N ILE A 4 44.11 -61.22 87.83
CA ILE A 4 43.06 -60.38 87.22
C ILE A 4 42.51 -61.08 85.97
N ALA A 5 41.21 -61.41 86.02
CA ALA A 5 40.41 -61.84 84.89
C ALA A 5 40.16 -60.67 83.92
N LYS A 6 40.40 -60.89 82.61
CA LYS A 6 39.95 -59.97 81.56
C LYS A 6 38.56 -60.37 81.10
N LYS A 7 37.55 -59.59 81.52
CA LYS A 7 36.18 -59.65 80.96
C LYS A 7 36.21 -59.15 79.52
N ALA A 8 35.68 -59.96 78.60
CA ALA A 8 35.40 -59.58 77.24
C ALA A 8 34.18 -58.64 77.21
N THR A 9 34.40 -57.39 76.84
CA THR A 9 33.32 -56.43 76.58
C THR A 9 32.94 -56.53 75.10
N LYS A 10 31.84 -57.23 74.79
CA LYS A 10 31.19 -57.15 73.48
C LYS A 10 30.61 -55.75 73.32
N VAL A 11 31.27 -54.91 72.53
CA VAL A 11 30.73 -53.62 72.07
C VAL A 11 29.55 -53.91 71.14
N LYS A 12 28.36 -53.44 71.50
CA LYS A 12 27.17 -53.51 70.66
C LYS A 12 27.39 -52.64 69.42
N GLN A 13 27.57 -53.28 68.26
CA GLN A 13 27.39 -52.65 66.96
C GLN A 13 25.91 -52.33 66.77
N GLN A 14 25.47 -51.11 67.07
CA GLN A 14 24.13 -50.68 66.72
C GLN A 14 24.14 -49.20 66.30
N PHE A 15 23.55 -48.97 65.12
CA PHE A 15 23.20 -47.70 64.49
C PHE A 15 24.29 -46.96 63.70
N ALA A 16 24.77 -47.59 62.62
CA ALA A 16 25.08 -46.82 61.42
C ALA A 16 23.75 -46.52 60.67
N PRO A 17 23.44 -45.28 60.30
CA PRO A 17 22.28 -44.99 59.44
C PRO A 17 22.45 -45.72 58.11
N LYS A 18 21.45 -46.52 57.72
CA LYS A 18 21.45 -47.15 56.40
C LYS A 18 21.40 -46.03 55.35
N PRO A 19 22.26 -46.03 54.34
CA PRO A 19 22.14 -45.08 53.24
C PRO A 19 20.82 -45.36 52.53
N ASP A 20 19.91 -44.38 52.55
CA ASP A 20 18.69 -44.44 51.75
C ASP A 20 19.10 -44.58 50.29
N LYS A 21 18.73 -45.70 49.67
CA LYS A 21 18.91 -45.91 48.24
C LYS A 21 18.08 -44.87 47.51
N LYS A 22 18.73 -43.82 47.01
CA LYS A 22 18.11 -42.91 46.05
C LYS A 22 17.73 -43.73 44.82
N THR A 23 16.43 -43.99 44.64
CA THR A 23 15.89 -44.54 43.40
C THR A 23 16.15 -43.52 42.30
N GLN A 24 17.05 -43.87 41.37
CA GLN A 24 17.18 -43.10 40.15
C GLN A 24 15.96 -43.42 39.28
N MET A 25 15.06 -42.45 39.16
CA MET A 25 13.94 -42.52 38.25
C MET A 25 14.49 -42.41 36.82
N GLY A 26 14.38 -43.50 36.06
CA GLY A 26 14.72 -43.50 34.64
C GLY A 26 13.62 -42.83 33.82
N ILE A 27 14.02 -42.04 32.83
CA ILE A 27 13.09 -41.36 31.90
C ILE A 27 12.54 -42.41 30.94
N SER A 28 11.23 -42.35 30.64
CA SER A 28 10.63 -43.26 29.66
C SER A 28 10.92 -42.82 28.23
N VAL A 29 11.12 -43.77 27.32
CA VAL A 29 11.32 -43.49 25.89
C VAL A 29 10.11 -42.75 25.30
N ILE A 30 8.90 -43.11 25.75
CA ILE A 30 7.68 -42.44 25.28
C ILE A 30 7.60 -40.99 25.75
N GLU A 31 8.15 -40.69 26.93
CA GLU A 31 8.16 -39.35 27.52
C GLU A 31 9.06 -38.42 26.73
N VAL A 32 10.25 -38.90 26.35
CA VAL A 32 11.13 -38.15 25.43
C VAL A 32 10.46 -37.99 24.06
N LEU A 33 9.86 -39.05 23.51
CA LEU A 33 9.25 -39.04 22.19
C LEU A 33 8.09 -38.05 22.06
N MET A 34 7.20 -37.98 23.06
CA MET A 34 6.13 -36.98 23.06
C MET A 34 6.65 -35.56 23.24
N MET A 35 7.74 -35.38 23.99
CA MET A 35 8.35 -34.05 24.20
C MET A 35 8.89 -33.47 22.90
N VAL A 36 9.69 -34.24 22.14
CA VAL A 36 10.21 -33.78 20.84
C VAL A 36 9.08 -33.56 19.84
N ALA A 37 8.02 -34.38 19.85
CA ALA A 37 6.86 -34.17 18.99
C ALA A 37 6.18 -32.81 19.25
N ILE A 38 5.96 -32.46 20.52
CA ILE A 38 5.35 -31.17 20.90
C ILE A 38 6.28 -30.01 20.56
N LEU A 39 7.59 -30.13 20.83
CA LEU A 39 8.57 -29.09 20.53
C LEU A 39 8.63 -28.78 19.03
N LEU A 40 8.65 -29.81 18.17
CA LEU A 40 8.66 -29.62 16.71
C LEU A 40 7.39 -28.91 16.22
N LEU A 41 6.22 -29.27 16.77
CA LEU A 41 4.96 -28.61 16.43
C LEU A 41 4.95 -27.13 16.84
N LEU A 42 5.42 -26.81 18.04
CA LEU A 42 5.52 -25.42 18.52
C LEU A 42 6.52 -24.60 17.70
N MET A 43 7.65 -25.18 17.29
CA MET A 43 8.65 -24.48 16.46
C MET A 43 8.06 -24.04 15.11
N VAL A 44 7.27 -24.89 14.44
CA VAL A 44 6.64 -24.54 13.15
C VAL A 44 5.64 -23.39 13.32
N ALA A 45 4.86 -23.39 14.41
CA ALA A 45 3.90 -22.33 14.70
C ALA A 45 4.61 -20.98 14.98
N LEU A 46 5.69 -21.00 15.76
CA LEU A 46 6.45 -19.80 16.11
C LEU A 46 7.16 -19.17 14.89
N TYR A 47 7.69 -20.00 13.99
CA TYR A 47 8.41 -19.51 12.81
C TYR A 47 7.57 -18.58 11.93
N ARG A 48 6.27 -18.87 11.77
CA ARG A 48 5.34 -18.04 10.96
C ARG A 48 5.06 -16.69 11.61
N THR A 49 4.95 -16.64 12.93
CA THR A 49 4.58 -15.43 13.68
C THR A 49 5.71 -14.40 13.70
N ILE A 50 6.96 -14.85 13.87
CA ILE A 50 8.13 -13.95 13.96
C ILE A 50 8.30 -13.11 12.69
N GLY A 51 8.15 -13.69 11.50
CA GLY A 51 8.31 -12.94 10.25
C GLY A 51 7.28 -11.80 10.12
N ARG A 52 6.02 -12.10 10.41
CA ARG A 52 4.93 -11.12 10.37
C ARG A 52 5.11 -9.99 11.39
N ASP A 53 5.61 -10.30 12.59
CA ASP A 53 5.83 -9.30 13.63
C ASP A 53 6.98 -8.34 13.27
N VAL A 54 8.03 -8.84 12.61
CA VAL A 54 9.12 -8.01 12.09
C VAL A 54 8.62 -7.07 11.00
N ASP A 55 7.83 -7.57 10.05
CA ASP A 55 7.26 -6.73 8.99
C ASP A 55 6.30 -5.68 9.57
N LYS A 56 5.52 -6.05 10.58
CA LYS A 56 4.66 -5.11 11.32
C LYS A 56 5.45 -4.00 12.01
N ALA A 57 6.59 -4.34 12.64
CA ALA A 57 7.46 -3.35 13.27
C ALA A 57 8.04 -2.37 12.24
N ARG A 58 8.51 -2.89 11.09
CA ARG A 58 9.03 -2.05 9.99
C ARG A 58 7.96 -1.15 9.40
N ASP A 59 6.74 -1.66 9.22
CA ASP A 59 5.61 -0.87 8.74
C ASP A 59 5.18 0.21 9.76
N ALA A 60 5.30 -0.07 11.06
CA ALA A 60 5.07 0.93 12.11
C ALA A 60 6.12 2.06 12.05
N ASP A 61 7.39 1.72 11.83
CA ASP A 61 8.46 2.71 11.63
C ASP A 61 8.18 3.58 10.40
N ARG A 62 7.88 2.99 9.24
CA ARG A 62 7.50 3.74 8.02
C ARG A 62 6.35 4.73 8.26
N LYS A 63 5.34 4.30 9.01
CA LYS A 63 4.20 5.16 9.37
C LYS A 63 4.60 6.31 10.29
N ASN A 64 5.54 6.08 11.20
CA ASN A 64 6.04 7.12 12.10
C ASN A 64 6.92 8.12 11.36
N ASP A 65 7.81 7.65 10.48
CA ASP A 65 8.65 8.49 9.62
C ASP A 65 7.81 9.46 8.79
N LEU A 66 6.74 8.97 8.15
CA LEU A 66 5.80 9.81 7.39
C LEU A 66 5.15 10.89 8.27
N LYS A 67 4.79 10.58 9.52
CA LYS A 67 4.23 11.57 10.45
C LYS A 67 5.25 12.64 10.85
N GLU A 68 6.49 12.25 11.05
CA GLU A 68 7.57 13.18 11.37
C GLU A 68 7.83 14.13 10.19
N ILE A 69 7.93 13.58 8.98
CA ILE A 69 8.09 14.36 7.76
C ILE A 69 6.90 15.32 7.55
N LYS A 70 5.67 14.88 7.83
CA LYS A 70 4.48 15.75 7.80
C LYS A 70 4.67 16.98 8.67
N ILE A 71 5.04 16.79 9.94
CA ILE A 71 5.23 17.90 10.87
C ILE A 71 6.32 18.85 10.38
N ALA A 72 7.43 18.31 9.87
CA ALA A 72 8.50 19.12 9.29
C ALA A 72 8.04 19.93 8.07
N PHE A 73 7.22 19.34 7.20
CA PHE A 73 6.69 20.00 6.01
C PHE A 73 5.71 21.11 6.36
N GLU A 74 4.88 20.92 7.38
CA GLU A 74 3.99 21.96 7.89
C GLU A 74 4.78 23.13 8.49
N ASN A 75 5.86 22.84 9.25
CA ASN A 75 6.76 23.88 9.74
C ASN A 75 7.47 24.62 8.60
N TYR A 76 7.94 23.89 7.57
CA TYR A 76 8.54 24.49 6.37
C TYR A 76 7.54 25.39 5.65
N TYR A 77 6.29 24.94 5.51
CA TYR A 77 5.22 25.72 4.88
C TYR A 77 4.91 27.01 5.66
N ASN A 78 4.85 26.94 6.99
CA ASN A 78 4.61 28.11 7.83
C ASN A 78 5.68 29.21 7.66
N ASP A 79 6.93 28.82 7.39
CA ASP A 79 8.04 29.76 7.21
C ASP A 79 8.25 30.22 5.76
N LYS A 80 8.02 29.32 4.78
CA LYS A 80 8.33 29.55 3.36
C LYS A 80 7.11 29.84 2.50
N GLY A 81 5.91 29.62 3.03
CA GLY A 81 4.63 29.77 2.32
C GLY A 81 4.34 28.71 1.25
N CYS A 82 5.22 27.71 1.10
CA CYS A 82 5.13 26.62 0.14
C CYS A 82 5.81 25.37 0.70
N TYR A 83 5.50 24.19 0.16
CA TYR A 83 6.17 22.95 0.54
C TYR A 83 7.55 22.82 -0.13
N PRO A 84 8.42 21.91 0.36
CA PRO A 84 9.75 21.69 -0.23
C PRO A 84 9.71 21.37 -1.73
N PRO A 85 10.76 21.71 -2.50
CA PRO A 85 10.82 21.38 -3.92
C PRO A 85 10.90 19.86 -4.15
N PRO A 86 10.57 19.37 -5.37
CA PRO A 86 10.73 17.97 -5.73
C PRO A 86 12.15 17.46 -5.44
N GLY A 87 12.27 16.20 -5.02
CA GLY A 87 13.55 15.57 -4.68
C GLY A 87 14.10 15.90 -3.29
N SER A 88 13.40 16.73 -2.50
CA SER A 88 13.84 17.06 -1.13
C SER A 88 13.95 15.84 -0.19
N LEU A 89 13.24 14.74 -0.49
CA LEU A 89 13.33 13.48 0.28
C LEU A 89 14.26 12.43 -0.36
N ASP A 90 14.87 12.72 -1.50
CA ASP A 90 15.73 11.75 -2.21
C ASP A 90 17.06 11.52 -1.45
N ASP A 91 17.53 12.54 -0.72
CA ASP A 91 18.72 12.50 0.13
C ASP A 91 18.43 11.83 1.48
N CYS A 92 18.11 10.54 1.42
CA CYS A 92 17.86 9.68 2.56
C CYS A 92 19.02 9.73 3.58
N GLY A 93 18.74 10.07 4.84
CA GLY A 93 19.75 10.24 5.88
C GLY A 93 20.51 11.57 5.83
N GLY A 94 20.24 12.39 4.80
CA GLY A 94 20.77 13.73 4.66
C GLY A 94 20.08 14.76 5.55
N THR A 95 20.57 16.00 5.48
CA THR A 95 20.13 17.12 6.31
C THR A 95 19.59 18.29 5.49
N SER A 96 19.22 18.05 4.23
CA SER A 96 18.77 19.09 3.30
C SER A 96 17.49 19.82 3.73
N LEU A 97 16.71 19.23 4.64
CA LEU A 97 15.52 19.85 5.26
C LEU A 97 15.77 20.55 6.61
N ALA A 98 17.02 20.65 7.07
CA ALA A 98 17.31 21.39 8.29
C ALA A 98 16.90 22.88 8.14
N PRO A 99 16.34 23.51 9.20
CA PRO A 99 16.19 23.02 10.57
C PRO A 99 14.88 22.27 10.86
N TYR A 100 14.01 22.08 9.88
CA TYR A 100 12.66 21.53 10.06
C TYR A 100 12.65 20.03 10.33
N LEU A 101 13.65 19.34 9.77
CA LEU A 101 13.89 17.92 9.98
C LEU A 101 15.40 17.72 10.17
N ALA A 102 15.79 17.13 11.29
CA ALA A 102 17.21 17.00 11.65
C ALA A 102 17.95 16.07 10.67
N GLN A 103 17.33 14.94 10.34
CA GLN A 103 17.81 13.98 9.34
C GLN A 103 16.59 13.40 8.62
N ILE A 104 16.68 13.25 7.30
CA ILE A 104 15.61 12.67 6.50
C ILE A 104 15.52 11.17 6.81
N PRO A 105 14.39 10.66 7.33
CA PRO A 105 14.26 9.25 7.65
C PRO A 105 14.37 8.37 6.39
N CYS A 106 15.00 7.22 6.59
CA CYS A 106 15.09 6.16 5.59
C CYS A 106 14.23 4.99 6.01
N ASP A 107 13.58 4.32 5.05
CA ASP A 107 13.05 2.99 5.30
C ASP A 107 14.20 2.07 5.78
N LYS A 108 13.90 1.04 6.57
CA LYS A 108 14.89 0.05 7.07
C LYS A 108 15.64 -0.70 5.97
N LEU A 109 15.18 -0.60 4.71
CA LEU A 109 15.87 -1.10 3.51
C LEU A 109 16.79 -0.05 2.85
N GLY A 110 16.90 1.15 3.42
CA GLY A 110 17.69 2.27 2.87
C GLY A 110 17.04 2.97 1.69
N GLN A 111 15.73 2.78 1.46
CA GLN A 111 15.01 3.41 0.35
C GLN A 111 14.37 4.74 0.81
N PRO A 112 14.44 5.81 -0.01
CA PRO A 112 13.74 7.05 0.26
C PRO A 112 12.22 6.89 0.07
N TYR A 113 11.47 7.77 0.73
CA TYR A 113 10.01 7.87 0.56
C TYR A 113 9.66 8.62 -0.73
N LEU A 114 8.64 8.17 -1.45
CA LEU A 114 8.25 8.79 -2.71
C LEU A 114 7.52 10.10 -2.44
N TYR A 115 8.14 11.22 -2.81
CA TYR A 115 7.59 12.56 -2.66
C TYR A 115 7.01 13.11 -3.96
N LEU A 116 5.74 13.52 -3.92
CA LEU A 116 5.00 14.08 -5.04
C LEU A 116 4.41 15.45 -4.67
N PRO A 117 5.16 16.56 -4.85
CA PRO A 117 4.63 17.90 -4.64
C PRO A 117 3.64 18.29 -5.73
N VAL A 118 2.68 19.14 -5.38
CA VAL A 118 1.71 19.73 -6.31
C VAL A 118 2.09 21.19 -6.55
N ALA A 119 2.31 21.52 -7.82
CA ALA A 119 2.55 22.90 -8.22
C ALA A 119 1.24 23.71 -8.17
N ASN A 120 1.33 24.97 -7.74
CA ASN A 120 0.27 25.96 -7.91
C ASN A 120 0.27 26.51 -9.35
N ALA A 121 -0.63 27.44 -9.66
CA ALA A 121 -0.73 28.07 -10.99
C ALA A 121 0.56 28.79 -11.44
N GLN A 122 1.48 29.10 -10.51
CA GLN A 122 2.76 29.75 -10.76
C GLN A 122 3.92 28.75 -10.88
N GLY A 123 3.66 27.43 -10.80
CA GLY A 123 4.67 26.39 -10.90
C GLY A 123 5.44 26.09 -9.60
N ALA A 124 5.13 26.76 -8.50
CA ALA A 124 5.77 26.53 -7.21
C ALA A 124 5.02 25.44 -6.42
N SER A 125 5.73 24.63 -5.63
CA SER A 125 5.20 23.49 -4.85
C SER A 125 4.32 23.91 -3.65
N CYS A 126 3.27 24.69 -3.89
CA CYS A 126 2.39 25.27 -2.86
C CYS A 126 0.95 24.74 -2.98
N GLY A 127 0.66 23.85 -3.93
CA GLY A 127 -0.68 23.27 -4.15
C GLY A 127 -1.00 22.08 -3.25
N GLY A 128 -0.08 21.68 -2.37
CA GLY A 128 -0.16 20.46 -1.58
C GLY A 128 0.93 19.47 -1.93
N TYR A 129 0.83 18.27 -1.35
CA TYR A 129 1.76 17.19 -1.63
C TYR A 129 1.19 15.81 -1.29
N ARG A 130 1.84 14.77 -1.79
CA ARG A 130 1.68 13.37 -1.36
C ARG A 130 3.04 12.78 -1.02
N ILE A 131 3.13 12.01 0.06
CA ILE A 131 4.28 11.17 0.39
C ILE A 131 3.79 9.74 0.46
N LEU A 132 4.39 8.87 -0.35
CA LEU A 132 3.96 7.48 -0.51
C LEU A 132 5.06 6.51 -0.07
N THR A 133 4.64 5.37 0.46
CA THR A 133 5.51 4.26 0.85
C THR A 133 4.84 2.92 0.57
N ALA A 134 5.65 1.87 0.49
CA ALA A 134 5.19 0.50 0.39
C ALA A 134 5.21 -0.18 1.77
N LEU A 135 4.05 -0.52 2.30
CA LEU A 135 3.93 -1.39 3.47
C LEU A 135 4.07 -2.85 3.06
N SER A 136 4.79 -3.61 3.87
CA SER A 136 5.02 -5.04 3.65
C SER A 136 3.75 -5.85 3.91
N LEU A 137 2.92 -5.40 4.84
CA LEU A 137 1.63 -6.00 5.15
C LEU A 137 0.51 -5.38 4.29
N SER A 138 0.15 -6.05 3.19
CA SER A 138 -0.92 -5.60 2.29
C SER A 138 -2.32 -5.56 2.93
N ASN A 139 -2.53 -6.34 3.99
CA ASN A 139 -3.81 -6.44 4.72
C ASN A 139 -3.83 -5.56 5.99
N ASP A 140 -3.00 -4.52 6.04
CA ASP A 140 -3.01 -3.58 7.15
C ASP A 140 -4.25 -2.66 7.07
N PRO A 141 -5.08 -2.54 8.13
CA PRO A 141 -6.31 -1.76 8.08
C PRO A 141 -6.08 -0.26 7.83
N MET A 142 -4.86 0.24 8.09
CA MET A 142 -4.51 1.62 7.77
C MET A 142 -4.46 1.88 6.27
N ILE A 143 -4.20 0.86 5.44
CA ILE A 143 -4.22 0.97 3.97
C ILE A 143 -5.63 1.29 3.48
N GLU A 144 -6.62 0.59 4.02
CA GLU A 144 -8.03 0.83 3.70
C GLU A 144 -8.48 2.19 4.23
N GLN A 145 -8.06 2.55 5.45
CA GLN A 145 -8.39 3.84 6.06
C GLN A 145 -7.87 5.04 5.23
N VAL A 146 -6.68 4.93 4.64
CA VAL A 146 -6.14 5.99 3.76
C VAL A 146 -6.66 5.89 2.32
N GLY A 147 -7.43 4.84 1.99
CA GLY A 147 -8.05 4.65 0.69
C GLY A 147 -7.12 4.12 -0.41
N CYS A 148 -6.08 3.36 -0.06
CA CYS A 148 -5.09 2.83 -1.01
C CYS A 148 -5.02 1.27 -1.13
N PRO A 149 -6.12 0.50 -1.04
CA PRO A 149 -6.05 -0.98 -1.06
C PRO A 149 -5.50 -1.58 -2.37
N GLY A 150 -5.61 -0.88 -3.49
CA GLY A 150 -5.03 -1.24 -4.78
C GLY A 150 -3.88 -0.32 -5.20
N GLY A 151 -3.22 0.31 -4.22
CA GLY A 151 -2.26 1.40 -4.46
C GLY A 151 -2.90 2.78 -4.40
N CYS A 152 -2.10 3.81 -4.11
CA CYS A 152 -2.59 5.18 -3.96
C CYS A 152 -2.84 5.92 -5.30
N GLY A 153 -2.40 5.37 -6.44
CA GLY A 153 -2.63 5.94 -7.77
C GLY A 153 -1.96 7.31 -8.02
N GLY A 154 -2.14 7.91 -9.19
CA GLY A 154 -1.66 9.29 -9.47
C GLY A 154 -0.14 9.48 -9.33
N ILE A 155 0.62 8.42 -9.55
CA ILE A 155 2.09 8.44 -9.55
C ILE A 155 2.55 8.79 -10.97
N PRO A 156 3.47 9.74 -11.17
CA PRO A 156 3.93 10.15 -12.49
C PRO A 156 4.59 8.99 -13.24
N VAL A 157 4.49 9.04 -14.57
CA VAL A 157 5.14 8.08 -15.48
C VAL A 157 6.66 8.13 -15.26
N GLY A 158 7.28 6.97 -15.06
CA GLY A 158 8.72 6.84 -14.79
C GLY A 158 9.07 6.28 -13.41
N VAL A 159 8.09 6.13 -12.51
CA VAL A 159 8.27 5.34 -11.29
C VAL A 159 8.00 3.86 -11.60
N GLU A 160 8.97 3.00 -11.31
CA GLU A 160 8.83 1.55 -11.43
C GLU A 160 7.84 1.02 -10.38
N ASP A 161 6.94 0.11 -10.79
CA ASP A 161 5.93 -0.54 -9.94
C ASP A 161 5.10 0.42 -9.06
N PRO A 162 4.33 1.36 -9.66
CA PRO A 162 3.57 2.36 -8.90
C PRO A 162 2.49 1.73 -7.98
N GLU A 163 2.03 0.52 -8.29
CA GLU A 163 1.05 -0.21 -7.47
C GLU A 163 1.60 -0.67 -6.12
N ARG A 164 2.93 -0.75 -5.96
CA ARG A 164 3.58 -1.13 -4.71
C ARG A 164 3.33 -0.12 -3.59
N TYR A 165 3.08 1.13 -3.94
CA TYR A 165 2.80 2.22 -2.99
C TYR A 165 1.36 2.16 -2.49
N ASN A 166 1.16 1.34 -1.46
CA ASN A 166 -0.14 1.06 -0.84
C ASN A 166 -0.44 1.92 0.40
N TYR A 167 0.45 2.84 0.79
CA TYR A 167 0.22 3.73 1.93
C TYR A 167 0.86 5.09 1.69
N GLY A 168 0.33 6.12 2.32
CA GLY A 168 0.90 7.46 2.26
C GLY A 168 0.17 8.47 3.12
N ILE A 169 0.66 9.71 3.07
CA ILE A 169 0.03 10.89 3.62
C ILE A 169 -0.07 11.97 2.54
N ALA A 170 -1.05 12.87 2.66
CA ALA A 170 -1.20 13.98 1.74
C ALA A 170 -1.74 15.21 2.47
N GLU A 171 -1.43 16.37 1.91
CA GLU A 171 -2.00 17.67 2.30
C GLU A 171 -2.35 18.47 1.06
N GLY A 172 -3.43 19.24 1.11
CA GLY A 172 -3.94 20.04 -0.02
C GLY A 172 -4.56 19.25 -1.18
N ILE A 173 -4.28 17.95 -1.31
CA ILE A 173 -4.87 17.05 -2.31
C ILE A 173 -5.19 15.67 -1.72
N PRO A 174 -6.20 14.94 -2.26
CA PRO A 174 -6.51 13.60 -1.77
C PRO A 174 -5.39 12.61 -2.08
N LEU A 175 -5.20 11.64 -1.17
CA LEU A 175 -4.24 10.55 -1.34
C LEU A 175 -4.55 9.65 -2.53
N ARG A 176 -5.84 9.41 -2.77
CA ARG A 176 -6.30 8.74 -3.98
C ARG A 176 -6.75 9.82 -4.94
N GLN A 177 -6.01 10.00 -6.03
CA GLN A 177 -6.63 10.60 -7.20
C GLN A 177 -7.69 9.59 -7.62
N ALA A 178 -8.97 9.98 -7.60
CA ALA A 178 -9.95 9.25 -8.38
C ALA A 178 -9.31 9.11 -9.75
N VAL A 179 -9.02 7.87 -10.17
CA VAL A 179 -8.82 7.61 -11.60
C VAL A 179 -10.04 8.28 -12.19
N ALA A 180 -9.85 9.38 -12.92
CA ALA A 180 -10.92 9.88 -13.74
C ALA A 180 -11.36 8.65 -14.48
N THR A 181 -12.57 8.16 -14.19
CA THR A 181 -13.25 7.24 -15.09
C THR A 181 -13.00 7.89 -16.44
N PRO A 182 -12.29 7.23 -17.37
CA PRO A 182 -12.00 7.86 -18.65
C PRO A 182 -13.33 8.43 -19.09
N LEU A 183 -13.39 9.77 -19.25
CA LEU A 183 -14.60 10.44 -19.69
C LEU A 183 -15.07 9.60 -20.88
N PRO A 184 -16.29 9.04 -20.86
CA PRO A 184 -16.69 8.04 -21.83
C PRO A 184 -16.24 8.56 -23.17
N THR A 185 -15.27 7.86 -23.79
CA THR A 185 -14.82 8.17 -25.14
C THR A 185 -16.12 8.35 -25.91
N PRO A 186 -16.40 9.52 -26.53
CA PRO A 186 -17.64 9.69 -27.24
C PRO A 186 -17.68 8.58 -28.29
N GLU A 187 -18.50 7.57 -27.99
CA GLU A 187 -18.85 6.53 -28.90
C GLU A 187 -19.53 7.27 -30.06
N PRO A 188 -19.11 7.07 -31.32
CA PRO A 188 -19.68 7.80 -32.43
C PRO A 188 -21.19 7.62 -32.40
N GLY A 189 -21.90 8.70 -32.10
CA GLY A 189 -23.33 8.67 -31.81
C GLY A 189 -24.08 8.09 -32.99
N VAL A 190 -24.90 7.08 -32.74
CA VAL A 190 -25.98 6.73 -33.66
C VAL A 190 -27.06 7.80 -33.45
N CYS A 191 -27.53 8.43 -34.53
CA CYS A 191 -28.65 9.37 -34.48
C CYS A 191 -29.94 8.61 -34.09
N GLU A 192 -30.22 8.46 -32.79
CA GLU A 192 -31.47 7.90 -32.26
C GLU A 192 -32.44 9.01 -31.83
N PRO A 193 -33.76 8.82 -31.98
CA PRO A 193 -34.76 9.89 -31.96
C PRO A 193 -35.16 10.47 -30.58
N ASP A 194 -34.50 10.12 -29.48
CA ASP A 194 -35.11 10.33 -28.15
C ASP A 194 -34.70 11.59 -27.36
N ASP A 195 -33.82 12.47 -27.87
CA ASP A 195 -33.32 13.60 -27.03
C ASP A 195 -33.25 14.98 -27.72
N GLY A 196 -34.20 15.29 -28.62
CA GLY A 196 -34.32 16.66 -29.16
C GLY A 196 -33.16 17.11 -30.05
N VAL A 197 -32.36 16.16 -30.56
CA VAL A 197 -31.29 16.40 -31.51
C VAL A 197 -31.85 16.30 -32.93
N SER A 198 -31.81 17.40 -33.68
CA SER A 198 -32.22 17.44 -35.09
C SER A 198 -31.28 16.57 -35.94
N CYS A 199 -31.86 15.60 -36.65
CA CYS A 199 -31.12 14.70 -37.54
C CYS A 199 -31.42 15.06 -39.00
N TYR A 200 -30.38 15.01 -39.83
CA TYR A 200 -30.43 15.37 -41.25
C TYR A 200 -30.22 14.13 -42.12
N CYS A 201 -30.98 14.02 -43.21
CA CYS A 201 -30.70 13.02 -44.24
C CYS A 201 -30.75 13.62 -45.64
N CYS A 202 -29.89 13.07 -46.52
CA CYS A 202 -29.73 13.50 -47.90
C CYS A 202 -30.14 12.36 -48.83
N ASN A 203 -31.05 12.63 -49.76
CA ASN A 203 -31.39 11.70 -50.84
C ASN A 203 -30.52 11.97 -52.06
N ASN A 204 -30.00 10.92 -52.69
CA ASN A 204 -29.15 10.97 -53.88
C ASN A 204 -29.79 10.00 -54.90
N PRO A 205 -30.32 10.36 -56.11
CA PRO A 205 -29.75 11.30 -57.12
C PRO A 205 -30.83 12.04 -58.01
N PRO A 206 -30.53 12.57 -59.22
CA PRO A 206 -29.49 13.52 -59.65
C PRO A 206 -30.07 14.95 -59.80
N ALA A 207 -29.28 15.98 -59.49
CA ALA A 207 -29.58 17.42 -59.66
C ALA A 207 -30.39 18.15 -58.56
N ASN A 208 -30.91 17.50 -57.53
CA ASN A 208 -31.53 18.21 -56.39
C ASN A 208 -31.26 17.51 -55.05
N CYS A 209 -30.16 17.87 -54.40
CA CYS A 209 -29.85 17.44 -53.05
C CYS A 209 -30.76 18.17 -52.05
N ASN A 210 -31.92 17.59 -51.79
CA ASN A 210 -32.84 18.09 -50.77
C ASN A 210 -32.40 17.58 -49.39
N VAL A 211 -32.24 18.51 -48.45
CA VAL A 211 -31.95 18.23 -47.03
C VAL A 211 -33.27 18.28 -46.28
N PHE A 212 -33.58 17.24 -45.52
CA PHE A 212 -34.80 17.16 -44.73
C PHE A 212 -34.46 17.08 -43.23
N ASP A 213 -35.20 17.81 -42.42
CA ASP A 213 -35.29 17.62 -40.97
C ASP A 213 -36.35 16.54 -40.70
N GLY A 214 -35.96 15.35 -40.20
CA GLY A 214 -36.95 14.30 -39.96
C GLY A 214 -36.46 13.11 -39.13
N PRO A 215 -37.37 12.38 -38.47
CA PRO A 215 -37.03 11.21 -37.66
C PRO A 215 -36.51 10.06 -38.54
N PRO A 216 -35.65 9.17 -37.98
CA PRO A 216 -34.90 8.16 -38.74
C PRO A 216 -35.77 7.15 -39.52
N GLY A 217 -37.06 7.03 -39.22
CA GLY A 217 -37.98 6.14 -39.94
C GLY A 217 -38.42 6.62 -41.33
N GLU A 218 -38.25 7.90 -41.67
CA GLU A 218 -38.61 8.44 -43.00
C GLU A 218 -37.40 8.55 -43.94
N CYS A 219 -36.18 8.45 -43.41
CA CYS A 219 -34.95 8.52 -44.18
C CYS A 219 -34.65 7.17 -44.84
N LYS A 220 -34.61 7.13 -46.17
CA LYS A 220 -34.21 5.94 -46.95
C LYS A 220 -32.69 5.79 -47.08
N SER A 221 -31.91 6.71 -46.52
CA SER A 221 -30.45 6.80 -46.55
C SER A 221 -29.88 7.03 -45.14
N ALA A 222 -28.55 7.04 -44.99
CA ALA A 222 -27.88 7.31 -43.71
C ALA A 222 -28.23 8.70 -43.15
N THR A 223 -28.30 8.81 -41.82
CA THR A 223 -28.59 10.04 -41.08
C THR A 223 -27.31 10.67 -40.51
N TYR A 224 -27.31 12.00 -40.39
CA TYR A 224 -26.16 12.81 -39.95
C TYR A 224 -26.60 13.88 -38.94
N PHE A 225 -25.70 14.27 -38.06
CA PHE A 225 -25.96 15.32 -37.05
C PHE A 225 -25.89 16.74 -37.60
N THR A 226 -25.21 16.95 -38.74
CA THR A 226 -25.15 18.26 -39.39
C THR A 226 -25.40 18.15 -40.89
N ILE A 227 -25.92 19.24 -41.47
CA ILE A 227 -26.11 19.37 -42.92
C ILE A 227 -24.77 19.25 -43.66
N ALA A 228 -23.70 19.80 -43.09
CA ALA A 228 -22.37 19.79 -43.71
C ALA A 228 -21.83 18.36 -43.87
N ASP A 229 -21.98 17.52 -42.84
CA ASP A 229 -21.54 16.13 -42.88
C ASP A 229 -22.36 15.31 -43.88
N CYS A 230 -23.66 15.58 -43.95
CA CYS A 230 -24.57 14.96 -44.92
C CYS A 230 -24.16 15.27 -46.37
N VAL A 231 -23.85 16.53 -46.67
CA VAL A 231 -23.40 17.00 -47.99
C VAL A 231 -21.96 16.57 -48.29
N ALA A 232 -21.11 16.35 -47.30
CA ALA A 232 -19.77 15.81 -47.52
C ALA A 232 -19.80 14.31 -47.85
N ALA A 233 -20.70 13.56 -47.23
CA ALA A 233 -20.80 12.11 -47.39
C ALA A 233 -21.57 11.67 -48.64
N THR A 234 -22.50 12.50 -49.12
CA THR A 234 -23.14 12.32 -50.43
C THR A 234 -22.43 13.22 -51.42
N ALA A 235 -22.03 12.74 -52.61
CA ALA A 235 -21.25 13.52 -53.59
C ALA A 235 -22.04 14.69 -54.26
N CYS A 236 -22.90 15.37 -53.50
CA CYS A 236 -23.61 16.59 -53.81
C CYS A 236 -22.60 17.73 -53.94
N THR A 237 -22.40 18.19 -55.17
CA THR A 237 -21.68 19.44 -55.44
C THR A 237 -22.73 20.54 -55.60
N ASN A 238 -22.49 21.70 -54.99
CA ASN A 238 -23.36 22.87 -55.14
C ASN A 238 -23.53 23.29 -56.60
#